data_AF-A0A661KVK1-F1
#
_entry.id   AF-A0A661KVK1-F1
#
_cell.length_a   1.000
_cell.length_b   1.000
_cell.length_c   1.000
_cell.angle_alpha   90.00
_cell.angle_beta   90.00
_cell.angle_gamma   90.00
#
_symmetry.space_group_name_H-M   'P 1'
#
loop_
_entity.id
_entity.type
_entity.pdbx_description
1 polymer ?
#
loop_
_entity_poly.entity_id
_entity_poly.type
_entity_poly.pdbx_seq_one_letter_code
_entity_poly.pdbx_strand_id
1 'polypeptide(L)'
;MIRSEIVSFFSDFALRYIGIIIGKEKAYLIESRLNELSKSLGLNIEELYKRAKNNLTNELLNKLIDALTTNETYFFRDKIQFEALKRYVIPELIQKNSQKKRLRIWSCACSTGQEPYSIALLISEYFPELLNWHLEIIGSDISKKAIEYAKRGEFSQIEINRGLPARMLAKYFKQKGNKWVLDSRIKRLVRFVQVNLKNSFIQLGKFDLIFCRYVLIYFSDALKKDILNRL
;
A
#
# COMPACT_ATOMS: atom_id res chain seq x y z
N MET A 1 15.38 26.33 7.76
CA MET A 1 14.28 26.00 8.68
C MET A 1 13.02 26.62 8.12
N ILE A 2 12.05 25.81 7.71
CA ILE A 2 10.79 26.29 7.14
C ILE A 2 10.00 27.10 8.17
N ARG A 3 9.25 28.11 7.71
CA ARG A 3 8.33 28.90 8.56
C ARG A 3 7.28 27.99 9.20
N SER A 4 7.02 28.19 10.49
CA SER A 4 6.03 27.41 11.27
C SER A 4 4.64 27.35 10.62
N GLU A 5 4.22 28.43 9.97
CA GLU A 5 2.96 28.50 9.22
C GLU A 5 2.87 27.44 8.10
N ILE A 6 3.96 27.23 7.34
CA ILE A 6 3.99 26.26 6.24
C ILE A 6 3.89 24.85 6.78
N VAL A 7 4.61 24.55 7.87
CA VAL A 7 4.53 23.25 8.54
C VAL A 7 3.13 22.98 9.06
N SER A 8 2.50 23.98 9.70
CA SER A 8 1.11 23.87 10.18
C SER A 8 0.15 23.59 9.03
N PHE A 9 0.26 24.35 7.93
CA PHE A 9 -0.58 24.18 6.76
C PHE A 9 -0.50 22.75 6.20
N PHE A 10 0.71 22.19 6.04
CA PHE A 10 0.87 20.84 5.50
C PHE A 10 0.52 19.74 6.51
N SER A 11 0.57 20.02 7.80
CA SER A 11 0.03 19.13 8.85
C SER A 11 -1.49 19.06 8.75
N ASP A 12 -2.16 20.21 8.62
CA ASP A 12 -3.61 20.29 8.42
C ASP A 12 -4.03 19.67 7.08
N PHE A 13 -3.22 19.86 6.04
CA PHE A 13 -3.39 19.20 4.75
C PHE A 13 -3.37 17.68 4.89
N ALA A 14 -2.36 17.11 5.57
CA ALA A 14 -2.24 15.68 5.77
C ALA A 14 -3.47 15.12 6.52
N LEU A 15 -3.92 15.80 7.57
CA LEU A 15 -5.11 15.40 8.32
C LEU A 15 -6.38 15.49 7.46
N ARG A 16 -6.52 16.57 6.68
CA ARG A 16 -7.71 16.83 5.86
C ARG A 16 -7.81 15.87 4.67
N TYR A 17 -6.74 15.65 3.93
CA TYR A 17 -6.77 14.89 2.68
C TYR A 17 -6.35 13.43 2.83
N ILE A 18 -5.50 13.10 3.81
CA ILE A 18 -4.94 11.75 4.01
C ILE A 18 -5.50 11.10 5.28
N GLY A 19 -5.86 11.90 6.29
CA GLY A 19 -6.27 11.43 7.62
C GLY A 19 -5.11 11.22 8.59
N ILE A 20 -3.87 11.48 8.17
CA ILE A 20 -2.66 11.26 8.97
C ILE A 20 -2.46 12.41 9.95
N ILE A 21 -2.20 12.08 11.21
CA ILE A 21 -1.72 13.04 12.22
C ILE A 21 -0.20 13.09 12.15
N ILE A 22 0.34 14.29 11.90
CA ILE A 22 1.78 14.54 11.98
C ILE A 22 2.04 15.34 13.25
N GLY A 23 2.65 14.69 14.25
CA GLY A 23 3.04 15.34 15.49
C GLY A 23 4.13 16.39 15.26
N LYS A 24 4.22 17.38 16.16
CA LYS A 24 5.21 18.48 16.06
C LYS A 24 6.64 17.97 16.02
N GLU A 25 6.92 16.88 16.72
CA GLU A 25 8.21 16.19 16.74
C GLU A 25 8.62 15.61 15.38
N LYS A 26 7.66 15.43 14.46
CA LYS A 26 7.86 14.93 13.10
C LYS A 26 7.80 16.03 12.04
N ALA A 27 7.77 17.30 12.44
CA ALA A 27 7.77 18.44 11.51
C ALA A 27 8.94 18.40 10.51
N TYR A 28 10.11 17.92 10.95
CA TYR A 28 11.30 17.77 10.09
C TYR A 28 11.06 16.79 8.91
N LEU A 29 10.17 15.80 9.06
CA LEU A 29 9.82 14.88 7.98
C LEU A 29 9.00 15.59 6.90
N ILE A 30 8.07 16.46 7.30
CA ILE A 30 7.33 17.33 6.37
C ILE A 30 8.32 18.20 5.60
N GLU A 31 9.25 18.85 6.31
CA GLU A 31 10.28 19.70 5.70
C GLU A 31 11.11 18.95 4.66
N SER A 32 11.67 17.80 5.02
CA SER A 32 12.49 16.99 4.12
C SER A 32 11.72 16.54 2.87
N ARG A 33 10.53 15.98 3.05
CA ARG A 33 9.70 15.43 1.95
C ARG A 33 9.20 16.50 1.01
N LEU A 34 8.74 17.64 1.55
CA LEU A 34 8.25 18.74 0.73
C LEU A 34 9.37 19.47 0.01
N ASN A 35 10.56 19.55 0.58
CA ASN A 35 11.74 20.08 -0.12
C ASN A 35 12.15 19.20 -1.30
N GLU A 36 12.09 17.87 -1.15
CA GLU A 36 12.34 16.96 -2.27
C GLU A 36 11.29 17.13 -3.36
N LEU A 37 10.01 17.21 -2.98
CA LEU A 37 8.92 17.44 -3.91
C LEU A 37 9.06 18.79 -4.63
N SER A 38 9.33 19.88 -3.90
CA SER A 38 9.45 21.21 -4.49
C SER A 38 10.56 21.24 -5.54
N LYS A 39 11.74 20.67 -5.21
CA LYS A 39 12.86 20.53 -6.16
C LYS A 39 12.45 19.75 -7.41
N SER A 40 11.71 18.65 -7.26
CA SER A 40 11.24 17.85 -8.41
C SER A 40 10.28 18.62 -9.34
N LEU A 41 9.63 19.66 -8.82
CA LEU A 41 8.73 20.54 -9.55
C LEU A 41 9.40 21.83 -10.06
N GLY A 42 10.70 22.00 -9.81
CA GLY A 42 11.41 23.26 -10.10
C GLY A 42 10.95 24.44 -9.25
N LEU A 43 10.46 24.18 -8.03
CA LEU A 43 9.92 25.18 -7.10
C LEU A 43 10.74 25.24 -5.80
N ASN A 44 10.69 26.40 -5.13
CA ASN A 44 10.99 26.45 -3.70
C ASN A 44 9.75 26.08 -2.86
N ILE A 45 9.93 25.95 -1.55
CA ILE A 45 8.88 25.50 -0.65
C ILE A 45 7.78 26.56 -0.43
N GLU A 46 8.14 27.84 -0.47
CA GLU A 46 7.20 28.95 -0.40
C GLU A 46 6.26 28.99 -1.61
N GLU A 47 6.78 28.74 -2.81
CA GLU A 47 6.01 28.60 -4.04
C GLU A 47 5.11 27.38 -3.99
N LEU A 48 5.62 26.23 -3.53
CA LEU A 48 4.82 25.02 -3.33
C LEU A 48 3.66 25.29 -2.36
N TYR A 49 3.93 25.97 -1.23
CA TYR A 49 2.92 26.39 -0.27
C TYR A 49 1.86 27.29 -0.91
N LYS A 50 2.27 28.36 -1.61
CA LYS A 50 1.34 29.27 -2.30
C LYS A 50 0.47 28.55 -3.32
N ARG A 51 1.04 27.63 -4.11
CA ARG A 51 0.29 26.82 -5.08
C ARG A 51 -0.69 25.88 -4.39
N ALA A 52 -0.25 25.17 -3.35
CA ALA A 52 -1.10 24.27 -2.59
C ALA A 52 -2.26 25.00 -1.89
N LYS A 53 -2.05 26.25 -1.47
CA LYS A 53 -3.07 27.08 -0.80
C LYS A 53 -4.07 27.70 -1.78
N ASN A 54 -3.59 28.22 -2.92
CA ASN A 54 -4.40 29.07 -3.80
C ASN A 54 -4.88 28.38 -5.09
N ASN A 55 -4.19 27.32 -5.54
CA ASN A 55 -4.47 26.65 -6.81
C ASN A 55 -4.17 25.14 -6.72
N LEU A 56 -4.87 24.45 -5.82
CA LEU A 56 -4.67 23.02 -5.60
C LEU A 56 -5.30 22.19 -6.72
N THR A 57 -4.51 21.84 -7.73
CA THR A 57 -4.93 20.92 -8.78
C THR A 57 -4.93 19.47 -8.29
N ASN A 58 -5.69 18.58 -8.95
CA ASN A 58 -5.69 17.14 -8.65
C ASN A 58 -4.29 16.51 -8.82
N GLU A 59 -3.49 16.99 -9.77
CA GLU A 59 -2.12 16.51 -9.95
C GLU A 59 -1.24 16.89 -8.75
N LEU A 60 -1.29 18.15 -8.32
CA LEU A 60 -0.54 18.63 -7.17
C LEU A 60 -0.98 17.93 -5.88
N LEU A 61 -2.29 17.74 -5.70
CA LEU A 61 -2.86 16.97 -4.59
C LEU A 61 -2.26 15.57 -4.51
N ASN A 62 -2.23 14.81 -5.62
CA ASN A 62 -1.65 13.47 -5.62
C ASN A 62 -0.15 13.48 -5.29
N LYS A 63 0.61 14.43 -5.83
CA LYS A 63 2.05 14.56 -5.52
C LYS A 63 2.31 14.90 -4.05
N LEU A 64 1.48 15.76 -3.45
CA LEU A 64 1.54 16.10 -2.02
C LEU A 64 1.19 14.88 -1.15
N ILE A 65 0.16 14.12 -1.52
CA ILE A 65 -0.20 12.86 -0.85
C ILE A 65 0.96 11.87 -0.92
N ASP A 66 1.53 11.65 -2.10
CA ASP A 66 2.66 10.75 -2.30
C ASP A 66 3.89 11.17 -1.48
N ALA A 67 4.16 12.47 -1.38
CA ALA A 67 5.28 13.00 -0.60
C ALA A 67 5.04 12.85 0.92
N LEU A 68 3.83 13.07 1.40
CA LEU A 68 3.51 13.08 2.84
C LEU A 68 3.23 11.68 3.41
N THR A 69 2.97 10.68 2.57
CA THR A 69 2.75 9.30 3.00
C THR A 69 4.06 8.57 3.29
N THR A 70 4.05 7.68 4.29
CA THR A 70 5.19 6.82 4.63
C THR A 70 4.95 5.43 4.06
N ASN A 71 5.84 5.00 3.18
CA ASN A 71 5.77 3.70 2.51
C ASN A 71 6.91 2.81 3.00
N GLU A 72 6.62 1.93 3.96
CA GLU A 72 7.58 0.95 4.47
C GLU A 72 6.96 -0.45 4.39
N THR A 73 7.45 -1.27 3.48
CA THR A 73 6.90 -2.62 3.22
C THR A 73 7.97 -3.54 2.66
N TYR A 74 7.78 -4.84 2.84
CA TYR A 74 8.68 -5.87 2.33
C TYR A 74 7.94 -7.21 2.23
N PHE A 75 8.49 -8.12 1.42
CA PHE A 75 7.87 -9.41 1.18
C PHE A 75 7.80 -10.22 2.48
N PHE A 76 6.64 -10.83 2.73
CA PHE A 76 6.37 -11.66 3.90
C PHE A 76 6.68 -10.94 5.22
N ARG A 77 6.37 -9.64 5.28
CA ARG A 77 6.47 -8.83 6.51
C ARG A 77 5.71 -9.52 7.64
N ASP A 78 6.39 -9.71 8.75
CA ASP A 78 6.00 -10.54 9.89
C ASP A 78 5.67 -11.99 9.49
N LYS A 79 6.71 -12.82 9.40
CA LYS A 79 6.63 -14.19 8.89
C LYS A 79 5.60 -15.06 9.65
N ILE A 80 5.42 -14.83 10.95
CA ILE A 80 4.51 -15.62 11.80
C ILE A 80 3.06 -15.46 11.30
N GLN A 81 2.66 -14.28 10.86
CA GLN A 81 1.33 -13.97 10.35
C GLN A 81 1.08 -14.68 9.01
N PHE A 82 2.09 -14.73 8.14
CA PHE A 82 2.01 -15.50 6.88
C PHE A 82 2.04 -17.02 7.12
N GLU A 83 2.74 -17.50 8.15
CA GLU A 83 2.65 -18.90 8.58
C GLU A 83 1.26 -19.24 9.12
N ALA A 84 0.65 -18.36 9.91
CA ALA A 84 -0.72 -18.53 10.38
C ALA A 84 -1.74 -18.49 9.22
N LEU A 85 -1.53 -17.57 8.26
CA LEU A 85 -2.32 -17.49 7.03
C LEU A 85 -2.30 -18.83 6.28
N LYS A 86 -1.11 -19.41 6.12
CA LYS A 86 -0.91 -20.72 5.46
C LYS A 86 -1.54 -21.86 6.27
N ARG A 87 -1.26 -21.96 7.57
CA ARG A 87 -1.61 -23.14 8.36
C ARG A 87 -3.08 -23.20 8.76
N TYR A 88 -3.72 -22.04 8.94
CA TYR A 88 -5.05 -21.97 9.57
C TYR A 88 -6.05 -21.22 8.68
N VAL A 89 -5.75 -19.97 8.30
CA VAL A 89 -6.75 -19.09 7.70
C VAL A 89 -7.14 -19.51 6.28
N ILE A 90 -6.18 -19.76 5.39
CA ILE A 90 -6.50 -20.17 4.01
C ILE A 90 -7.21 -21.53 3.97
N PRO A 91 -6.78 -22.57 4.70
CA PRO A 91 -7.52 -23.83 4.79
C PRO A 91 -8.97 -23.67 5.27
N GLU A 92 -9.21 -22.85 6.30
CA GLU A 92 -10.57 -22.57 6.80
C GLU A 92 -11.44 -21.89 5.72
N LEU A 93 -10.87 -20.90 5.01
CA LEU A 93 -11.57 -20.21 3.92
C LEU A 93 -11.86 -21.15 2.74
N ILE A 94 -10.96 -22.08 2.41
CA ILE A 94 -11.21 -23.12 1.40
C ILE A 94 -12.41 -23.98 1.83
N GLN A 95 -12.48 -24.42 3.08
CA GLN A 95 -13.60 -25.22 3.57
C GLN A 95 -14.92 -24.42 3.48
N LYS A 96 -14.93 -23.21 4.03
CA LYS A 96 -16.09 -22.33 4.09
C LYS A 96 -16.65 -21.95 2.72
N ASN A 97 -15.76 -21.73 1.74
CA ASN A 97 -16.13 -21.26 0.40
C ASN A 97 -16.12 -22.38 -0.66
N SER A 98 -15.97 -23.64 -0.26
CA SER A 98 -15.86 -24.81 -1.14
C SER A 98 -16.98 -24.95 -2.18
N GLN A 99 -18.22 -24.60 -1.80
CA GLN A 99 -19.39 -24.63 -2.69
C GLN A 99 -19.42 -23.46 -3.67
N LYS A 100 -18.99 -22.26 -3.23
CA LYS A 100 -19.02 -21.04 -4.03
C LYS A 100 -17.82 -20.91 -4.98
N LYS A 101 -16.73 -21.64 -4.70
CA LYS A 101 -15.46 -21.59 -5.44
C LYS A 101 -14.98 -20.15 -5.69
N ARG A 102 -15.09 -19.31 -4.67
CA ARG A 102 -14.74 -17.88 -4.71
C ARG A 102 -13.94 -17.50 -3.47
N LEU A 103 -12.87 -16.74 -3.66
CA LEU A 103 -12.08 -16.17 -2.57
C LEU A 103 -11.67 -14.74 -2.92
N ARG A 104 -12.07 -13.76 -2.11
CA ARG A 104 -11.68 -12.36 -2.27
C ARG A 104 -10.86 -11.89 -1.07
N ILE A 105 -9.66 -11.39 -1.32
CA ILE A 105 -8.72 -10.90 -0.32
C ILE A 105 -8.41 -9.44 -0.60
N TRP A 106 -8.43 -8.59 0.42
CA TRP A 106 -8.07 -7.18 0.30
C TRP A 106 -6.87 -6.85 1.20
N SER A 107 -5.77 -6.40 0.60
CA SER A 107 -4.67 -5.72 1.30
C SER A 107 -4.87 -4.22 1.16
N CYS A 108 -5.33 -3.59 2.24
CA CYS A 108 -5.52 -2.15 2.30
C CYS A 108 -4.25 -1.46 2.84
N ALA A 109 -3.89 -0.34 2.22
CA ALA A 109 -2.58 0.30 2.36
C ALA A 109 -1.41 -0.62 1.94
N CYS A 110 -1.52 -1.19 0.74
CA CYS A 110 -0.57 -2.19 0.23
C CYS A 110 0.81 -1.61 -0.15
N SER A 111 0.95 -0.28 -0.14
CA SER A 111 2.16 0.44 -0.51
C SER A 111 2.69 -0.03 -1.87
N THR A 112 3.98 -0.36 -2.00
CA THR A 112 4.63 -0.79 -3.24
C THR A 112 4.33 -2.24 -3.66
N GLY A 113 3.35 -2.90 -3.04
CA GLY A 113 2.75 -4.15 -3.54
C GLY A 113 3.33 -5.46 -2.98
N GLN A 114 4.34 -5.40 -2.13
CA GLN A 114 4.99 -6.59 -1.56
C GLN A 114 4.01 -7.45 -0.75
N GLU A 115 3.09 -6.85 0.02
CA GLU A 115 2.10 -7.60 0.80
C GLU A 115 1.12 -8.41 -0.07
N PRO A 116 0.36 -7.81 -1.02
CA PRO A 116 -0.55 -8.58 -1.85
C PRO A 116 0.18 -9.57 -2.75
N TYR A 117 1.41 -9.28 -3.20
CA TYR A 117 2.22 -10.27 -3.90
C TYR A 117 2.71 -11.41 -3.01
N SER A 118 3.03 -11.18 -1.74
CA SER A 118 3.30 -12.26 -0.79
C SER A 118 2.10 -13.18 -0.60
N ILE A 119 0.88 -12.62 -0.56
CA ILE A 119 -0.35 -13.42 -0.51
C ILE A 119 -0.49 -14.25 -1.78
N ALA A 120 -0.32 -13.64 -2.96
CA ALA A 120 -0.42 -14.33 -4.25
C ALA A 120 0.62 -15.45 -4.40
N LEU A 121 1.87 -15.20 -3.99
CA LEU A 121 2.94 -16.19 -3.99
C LEU A 121 2.65 -17.34 -3.03
N LEU A 122 2.15 -17.05 -1.83
CA LEU A 122 1.79 -18.06 -0.84
C LEU A 122 0.69 -18.98 -1.37
N ILE A 123 -0.39 -18.40 -1.94
CA ILE A 123 -1.47 -19.18 -2.54
C ILE A 123 -0.94 -20.04 -3.69
N SER A 124 -0.13 -19.46 -4.57
CA SER A 124 0.40 -20.18 -5.75
C SER A 124 1.36 -21.31 -5.39
N GLU A 125 2.05 -21.24 -4.25
CA GLU A 125 3.00 -22.26 -3.81
C GLU A 125 2.33 -23.37 -3.01
N TYR A 126 1.35 -23.03 -2.15
CA TYR A 126 0.81 -23.97 -1.15
C TYR A 126 -0.65 -24.37 -1.38
N PHE A 127 -1.42 -23.58 -2.14
CA PHE A 127 -2.86 -23.81 -2.39
C PHE A 127 -3.20 -23.63 -3.88
N PRO A 128 -2.52 -24.35 -4.80
CA PRO A 128 -2.72 -24.17 -6.24
C PRO A 128 -4.16 -24.46 -6.68
N GLU A 129 -4.94 -25.22 -5.92
CA GLU A 129 -6.37 -25.47 -6.16
C GLU A 129 -7.22 -24.19 -6.17
N LEU A 130 -6.80 -23.15 -5.43
CA LEU A 130 -7.46 -21.84 -5.44
C LEU A 130 -7.27 -21.09 -6.77
N LEU A 131 -6.30 -21.47 -7.59
CA LEU A 131 -6.12 -20.88 -8.93
C LEU A 131 -7.23 -21.32 -9.90
N ASN A 132 -7.96 -22.39 -9.58
CA ASN A 132 -9.15 -22.83 -10.31
C ASN A 132 -10.45 -22.18 -9.80
N TRP A 133 -10.36 -21.31 -8.78
CA TRP A 133 -11.48 -20.58 -8.22
C TRP A 133 -11.57 -19.18 -8.82
N HIS A 134 -12.67 -18.48 -8.57
CA HIS A 134 -12.70 -17.04 -8.70
C HIS A 134 -11.92 -16.39 -7.55
N LEU A 135 -10.59 -16.32 -7.70
CA LEU A 135 -9.65 -15.69 -6.79
C LEU A 135 -9.43 -14.22 -7.18
N GLU A 136 -9.72 -13.30 -6.28
CA GLU A 136 -9.39 -11.87 -6.44
C GLU A 136 -8.56 -11.40 -5.25
N ILE A 137 -7.34 -10.92 -5.50
CA ILE A 137 -6.52 -10.21 -4.51
C ILE A 137 -6.51 -8.74 -4.90
N ILE A 138 -7.00 -7.87 -4.04
CA ILE A 138 -6.97 -6.43 -4.24
C ILE A 138 -5.88 -5.83 -3.35
N GLY A 139 -4.95 -5.11 -3.96
CA GLY A 139 -4.06 -4.19 -3.25
C GLY A 139 -4.57 -2.77 -3.43
N SER A 140 -4.82 -2.04 -2.34
CA SER A 140 -5.18 -0.63 -2.43
C SER A 140 -4.29 0.27 -1.61
N ASP A 141 -4.02 1.48 -2.11
CA ASP A 141 -3.26 2.49 -1.39
C ASP A 141 -3.72 3.89 -1.78
N ILE A 142 -3.49 4.88 -0.92
CA ILE A 142 -3.78 6.28 -1.25
C ILE A 142 -2.72 6.84 -2.20
N SER A 143 -1.49 6.33 -2.12
CA SER A 143 -0.37 6.76 -2.95
C SER A 143 -0.49 6.24 -4.38
N LYS A 144 -0.71 7.16 -5.32
CA LYS A 144 -0.74 6.83 -6.75
C LYS A 144 0.62 6.32 -7.20
N LYS A 145 1.71 6.96 -6.75
CA LYS A 145 3.09 6.52 -7.05
C LYS A 145 3.35 5.09 -6.58
N ALA A 146 2.92 4.71 -5.37
CA ALA A 146 3.10 3.36 -4.85
C ALA A 146 2.29 2.32 -5.64
N ILE A 147 1.04 2.64 -5.99
CA ILE A 147 0.18 1.78 -6.82
C ILE A 147 0.79 1.55 -8.21
N GLU A 148 1.27 2.59 -8.88
CA GLU A 148 1.89 2.46 -10.19
C GLU A 148 3.22 1.69 -10.12
N TYR A 149 3.96 1.80 -9.02
CA TYR A 149 5.13 0.97 -8.77
C TYR A 149 4.74 -0.51 -8.62
N ALA A 150 3.74 -0.80 -7.78
CA ALA A 150 3.26 -2.14 -7.53
C ALA A 150 2.81 -2.86 -8.81
N LYS A 151 2.05 -2.16 -9.68
CA LYS A 151 1.59 -2.69 -10.99
C LYS A 151 2.73 -3.13 -11.91
N ARG A 152 3.90 -2.49 -11.83
CA ARG A 152 5.08 -2.89 -12.62
C ARG A 152 5.57 -4.28 -12.20
N GLY A 153 5.46 -4.63 -10.92
CA GLY A 153 5.96 -5.91 -10.40
C GLY A 153 7.47 -6.06 -10.62
N GLU A 154 8.20 -4.95 -10.53
CA GLU A 154 9.64 -4.85 -10.73
C GLU A 154 10.27 -4.30 -9.46
N PHE A 155 11.18 -5.06 -8.87
CA PHE A 155 11.75 -4.76 -7.56
C PHE A 155 13.28 -4.71 -7.64
N SER A 156 13.90 -3.88 -6.81
CA SER A 156 15.35 -3.87 -6.66
C SER A 156 15.87 -5.10 -5.93
N GLN A 157 17.19 -5.31 -5.98
CA GLN A 157 17.85 -6.36 -5.20
C GLN A 157 17.59 -6.23 -3.69
N ILE A 158 17.59 -5.00 -3.17
CA ILE A 158 17.38 -4.73 -1.74
C ILE A 158 15.98 -5.17 -1.30
N GLU A 159 14.96 -4.83 -2.09
CA GLU A 159 13.56 -5.19 -1.80
C GLU A 159 13.34 -6.70 -1.85
N ILE A 160 13.93 -7.38 -2.85
CA ILE A 160 13.84 -8.84 -3.00
C ILE A 160 14.55 -9.57 -1.87
N ASN A 161 15.71 -9.09 -1.41
CA ASN A 161 16.44 -9.73 -0.32
C ASN A 161 15.76 -9.55 1.04
N ARG A 162 14.76 -8.67 1.14
CA ARG A 162 14.05 -8.39 2.38
C ARG A 162 12.81 -9.26 2.52
N GLY A 163 13.01 -10.44 3.08
CA GLY A 163 11.95 -11.33 3.56
C GLY A 163 11.40 -12.34 2.55
N LEU A 164 11.67 -12.21 1.25
CA LEU A 164 11.27 -13.18 0.23
C LEU A 164 12.06 -14.50 0.37
N PRO A 165 11.40 -15.67 0.47
CA PRO A 165 12.10 -16.95 0.49
C PRO A 165 12.86 -17.22 -0.82
N ALA A 166 14.12 -17.67 -0.73
CA ALA A 166 14.99 -17.91 -1.89
C ALA A 166 14.36 -18.86 -2.93
N ARG A 167 13.63 -19.90 -2.48
CA ARG A 167 12.89 -20.81 -3.36
C ARG A 167 11.83 -20.09 -4.20
N MET A 168 11.09 -19.16 -3.60
CA MET A 168 10.07 -18.39 -4.32
C MET A 168 10.71 -17.36 -5.27
N LEU A 169 11.82 -16.74 -4.85
CA LEU A 169 12.62 -15.86 -5.71
C LEU A 169 13.04 -16.59 -7.00
N ALA A 170 13.68 -17.75 -6.86
CA ALA A 170 14.16 -18.53 -8.00
C ALA A 170 13.04 -19.01 -8.93
N LYS A 171 11.85 -19.28 -8.38
CA LYS A 171 10.70 -19.80 -9.13
C LYS A 171 9.86 -18.73 -9.82
N TYR A 172 9.65 -17.59 -9.16
CA TYR A 172 8.64 -16.61 -9.56
C TYR A 172 9.21 -15.27 -10.03
N PHE A 173 10.53 -15.07 -10.00
CA PHE A 173 11.13 -13.85 -10.51
C PHE A 173 12.23 -14.16 -11.51
N LYS A 174 12.47 -13.20 -12.41
CA LYS A 174 13.59 -13.21 -13.33
C LYS A 174 14.36 -11.91 -13.20
N GLN A 175 15.67 -12.00 -13.08
CA GLN A 175 16.52 -10.82 -13.09
C GLN A 175 16.60 -10.24 -14.51
N LYS A 176 16.36 -8.94 -14.65
CA LYS A 176 16.52 -8.17 -15.89
C LYS A 176 17.28 -6.89 -15.56
N GLY A 177 18.55 -6.83 -15.95
CA GLY A 177 19.43 -5.73 -15.57
C GLY A 177 19.55 -5.60 -14.05
N ASN A 178 19.24 -4.42 -13.53
CA ASN A 178 19.27 -4.11 -12.09
C ASN A 178 17.94 -4.36 -11.35
N LYS A 179 16.94 -4.98 -12.02
CA LYS A 179 15.62 -5.27 -11.45
C LYS A 179 15.31 -6.76 -11.47
N TRP A 180 14.44 -7.16 -10.55
CA TRP A 180 13.80 -8.45 -10.51
C TRP A 180 12.35 -8.30 -10.93
N VAL A 181 11.98 -9.00 -11.99
CA VAL A 181 10.66 -8.93 -12.59
C VAL A 181 9.84 -10.13 -12.13
N LEU A 182 8.71 -9.86 -11.49
CA LEU A 182 7.75 -10.87 -11.05
C LEU A 182 7.07 -11.53 -12.25
N ASP A 183 6.88 -12.84 -12.15
CA ASP A 183 6.16 -13.64 -13.15
C ASP A 183 4.77 -13.07 -13.42
N SER A 184 4.44 -12.87 -14.70
CA SER A 184 3.16 -12.34 -15.14
C SER A 184 1.95 -13.14 -14.62
N ARG A 185 2.11 -14.44 -14.37
CA ARG A 185 1.06 -15.31 -13.81
C ARG A 185 0.69 -14.89 -12.40
N ILE A 186 1.68 -14.54 -11.57
CA ILE A 186 1.46 -14.02 -10.22
C ILE A 186 0.93 -12.59 -10.29
N LYS A 187 1.49 -11.75 -11.18
CA LYS A 187 1.04 -10.36 -11.34
C LYS A 187 -0.46 -10.26 -11.60
N ARG A 188 -1.01 -11.14 -12.45
CA ARG A 188 -2.44 -11.15 -12.83
C ARG A 188 -3.38 -11.52 -11.68
N LEU A 189 -2.89 -12.16 -10.62
CA LEU A 189 -3.71 -12.50 -9.45
C LEU A 189 -4.03 -11.27 -8.59
N VAL A 190 -3.30 -10.17 -8.77
CA VAL A 190 -3.43 -8.97 -7.94
C VAL A 190 -3.93 -7.78 -8.78
N ARG A 191 -5.04 -7.20 -8.36
CA ARG A 191 -5.57 -5.95 -8.89
C ARG A 191 -5.21 -4.79 -7.97
N PHE A 192 -4.60 -3.75 -8.51
CA PHE A 192 -4.23 -2.56 -7.75
C PHE A 192 -5.16 -1.38 -8.02
N VAL A 193 -5.64 -0.74 -6.96
CA VAL A 193 -6.56 0.41 -7.01
C VAL A 193 -6.15 1.52 -6.06
N GLN A 194 -6.36 2.78 -6.45
CA GLN A 194 -6.12 3.91 -5.55
C GLN A 194 -7.34 4.07 -4.63
N VAL A 195 -7.12 4.02 -3.32
CA VAL A 195 -8.19 4.15 -2.30
C VAL A 195 -7.68 4.96 -1.13
N ASN A 196 -8.47 5.96 -0.75
CA ASN A 196 -8.29 6.65 0.52
C ASN A 196 -9.19 6.00 1.58
N LEU A 197 -8.60 5.38 2.61
CA LEU A 197 -9.37 4.72 3.69
C LEU A 197 -10.27 5.68 4.47
N LYS A 198 -9.98 6.99 4.45
CA LYS A 198 -10.86 8.01 5.03
C LYS A 198 -12.20 8.14 4.28
N ASN A 199 -12.21 7.81 2.99
CA ASN A 199 -13.40 7.88 2.15
C ASN A 199 -14.14 6.53 2.14
N SER A 200 -15.33 6.52 1.56
CA SER A 200 -16.07 5.28 1.32
C SER A 200 -15.33 4.40 0.31
N PHE A 201 -15.22 3.12 0.63
CA PHE A 201 -14.67 2.06 -0.21
C PHE A 201 -15.70 0.96 -0.49
N ILE A 202 -17.00 1.27 -0.33
CA ILE A 202 -18.10 0.31 -0.55
C ILE A 202 -18.10 -0.30 -1.95
N GLN A 203 -17.58 0.44 -2.94
CA GLN A 203 -17.43 -0.01 -4.33
C GLN A 203 -16.47 -1.20 -4.49
N LEU A 204 -15.60 -1.47 -3.50
CA LEU A 204 -14.73 -2.64 -3.50
C LEU A 204 -15.51 -3.94 -3.19
N GLY A 205 -16.72 -3.82 -2.62
CA GLY A 205 -17.57 -4.94 -2.24
C GLY A 205 -17.10 -5.63 -0.96
N LYS A 206 -17.50 -6.90 -0.78
CA LYS A 206 -17.19 -7.70 0.41
C LYS A 206 -15.99 -8.60 0.21
N PHE A 207 -15.22 -8.83 1.27
CA PHE A 207 -14.03 -9.66 1.27
C PHE A 207 -14.16 -10.83 2.24
N ASP A 208 -13.51 -11.93 1.90
CA ASP A 208 -13.40 -13.10 2.77
C ASP A 208 -12.25 -12.92 3.78
N LEU A 209 -11.25 -12.09 3.42
CA LEU A 209 -10.11 -11.75 4.27
C LEU A 209 -9.61 -10.32 3.96
N ILE A 210 -9.32 -9.55 5.01
CA ILE A 210 -8.78 -8.19 4.90
C ILE A 210 -7.46 -8.10 5.67
N PHE A 211 -6.41 -7.64 5.01
CA PHE A 211 -5.15 -7.20 5.60
C PHE A 211 -5.20 -5.68 5.76
N CYS A 212 -5.20 -5.23 7.02
CA CYS A 212 -5.14 -3.81 7.39
C CYS A 212 -4.00 -3.61 8.39
N ARG A 213 -2.78 -3.55 7.88
CA ARG A 213 -1.55 -3.63 8.69
C ARG A 213 -0.74 -2.35 8.56
N TYR A 214 -0.18 -1.89 9.68
CA TYR A 214 0.74 -0.73 9.74
C TYR A 214 0.21 0.61 9.18
N VAL A 215 -1.09 0.74 8.92
CA VAL A 215 -1.71 1.99 8.45
C VAL A 215 -2.51 2.71 9.53
N LEU A 216 -3.28 1.97 10.33
CA LEU A 216 -4.18 2.56 11.35
C LEU A 216 -3.42 3.32 12.45
N ILE A 217 -2.12 3.07 12.61
CA ILE A 217 -1.24 3.76 13.55
C ILE A 217 -1.02 5.24 13.21
N TYR A 218 -1.36 5.68 11.99
CA TYR A 218 -1.21 7.06 11.55
C TYR A 218 -2.48 7.91 11.75
N PHE A 219 -3.61 7.28 12.07
CA PHE A 219 -4.91 7.93 12.15
C PHE A 219 -5.32 8.25 13.59
N SER A 220 -6.21 9.24 13.75
CA SER A 220 -6.86 9.49 15.04
C SER A 220 -7.67 8.28 15.49
N ASP A 221 -7.90 8.13 16.80
CA ASP A 221 -8.70 7.02 17.31
C ASP A 221 -10.15 7.04 16.79
N ALA A 222 -10.72 8.22 16.58
CA ALA A 222 -12.03 8.38 15.95
C ALA A 222 -12.04 7.83 14.52
N LEU A 223 -11.05 8.21 13.69
CA LEU A 223 -10.96 7.74 12.31
C LEU A 223 -10.62 6.25 12.23
N LYS A 224 -9.77 5.75 13.13
CA LYS A 224 -9.44 4.33 13.26
C LYS A 224 -10.69 3.50 13.54
N LYS A 225 -11.52 3.93 14.51
CA LYS A 225 -12.79 3.26 14.85
C LYS A 225 -13.77 3.27 13.68
N ASP A 226 -13.90 4.41 13.00
CA ASP A 226 -14.73 4.53 11.80
C ASP A 226 -14.29 3.57 10.68
N ILE A 227 -12.99 3.54 10.37
CA ILE A 227 -12.45 2.63 9.34
C ILE A 227 -12.74 1.17 9.72
N LEU A 228 -12.45 0.76 10.96
CA LEU A 228 -12.68 -0.61 11.42
C LEU A 228 -14.15 -1.02 11.35
N ASN A 229 -15.09 -0.12 11.60
CA ASN A 229 -16.52 -0.40 11.45
C ASN A 229 -16.97 -0.58 9.99
N ARG A 230 -16.22 -0.03 9.04
CA ARG A 230 -16.52 -0.11 7.60
C ARG A 230 -15.84 -1.27 6.88
N LEU A 231 -14.75 -1.81 7.44
CA LEU A 231 -14.07 -3.02 6.94
C LEU A 231 -14.96 -4.26 7.12
#